data_AF-A0A529HK76-F1
#
_entry.id   AF-A0A529HK76-F1
#
_cell.length_a   1.000
_cell.length_b   1.000
_cell.length_c   1.000
_cell.angle_alpha   90.00
_cell.angle_beta   90.00
_cell.angle_gamma   90.00
#
_symmetry.space_group_name_H-M   'P 1'
#
loop_
_entity.id
_entity.type
_entity.pdbx_description
1 polymer ?
#
loop_
_entity_poly.entity_id
_entity_poly.type
_entity_poly.pdbx_seq_one_letter_code
_entity_poly.pdbx_strand_id
1 'polypeptide(L)'
;YIRGPRILFSGKALSQTGGHGDMRGAGEIEFDSHYYVPSLGRVVDGVDAVRKAARDEIRRGAHQIKLMVGGGIASYTDPVTFAQFSGEEIRAAVEEAENAERYVMAHAYTARCIRHAVTNGVRSVEHGNFLDDDTARLMVERGAYLVPTLSAYITMWEEGLSIGMPAELHAKIKYVLDVGSASLEVAYRRGVKMAYGTDLIGPLHR
;
A
#
# COMPACT_ATOMS: atom_id res chain seq x y z
N TYR A 1 6.86 30.98 -4.09
CA TYR A 1 7.26 29.72 -3.40
C TYR A 1 6.20 29.37 -2.38
N ILE A 2 5.89 28.08 -2.22
CA ILE A 2 5.00 27.57 -1.17
C ILE A 2 5.91 26.93 -0.11
N ARG A 3 5.68 27.22 1.18
CA ARG A 3 6.43 26.59 2.29
C ARG A 3 5.86 25.20 2.53
N GLY A 4 6.71 24.18 2.55
CA GLY A 4 6.30 22.79 2.77
C GLY A 4 7.50 21.86 3.00
N PRO A 5 7.25 20.60 3.38
CA PRO A 5 8.30 19.60 3.53
C PRO A 5 8.93 19.25 2.17
N ARG A 6 10.13 18.66 2.22
CA ARG A 6 10.69 17.97 1.04
C ARG A 6 9.82 16.76 0.72
N ILE A 7 9.32 16.69 -0.52
CA ILE A 7 8.41 15.64 -0.96
C ILE A 7 9.21 14.55 -1.68
N LEU A 8 9.12 13.32 -1.17
CA LEU A 8 9.59 12.10 -1.85
C LEU A 8 8.36 11.33 -2.32
N PHE A 9 8.01 11.48 -3.60
CA PHE A 9 6.74 10.98 -4.14
C PHE A 9 6.92 9.72 -4.97
N SER A 10 5.88 8.88 -5.01
CA SER A 10 5.87 7.64 -5.80
C SER A 10 5.27 7.77 -7.20
N GLY A 11 4.73 8.96 -7.52
CA GLY A 11 3.86 9.14 -8.68
C GLY A 11 2.48 8.55 -8.44
N LYS A 12 1.87 7.93 -9.46
CA LYS A 12 0.65 7.14 -9.27
C LYS A 12 1.00 5.73 -8.78
N ALA A 13 0.31 5.24 -7.76
CA ALA A 13 0.44 3.84 -7.35
C ALA A 13 0.04 2.91 -8.51
N LEU A 14 0.71 1.78 -8.65
CA LEU A 14 0.34 0.76 -9.63
C LEU A 14 -0.60 -0.24 -8.97
N SER A 15 -1.73 -0.49 -9.63
CA SER A 15 -2.75 -1.46 -9.21
C SER A 15 -3.10 -2.34 -10.39
N GLN A 16 -3.39 -3.61 -10.15
CA GLN A 16 -4.00 -4.47 -11.17
C GLN A 16 -5.47 -4.08 -11.40
N THR A 17 -6.06 -4.60 -12.47
CA THR A 17 -7.51 -4.54 -12.69
C THR A 17 -8.25 -5.19 -11.51
N GLY A 18 -9.26 -4.47 -10.99
CA GLY A 18 -10.04 -4.85 -9.80
C GLY A 18 -9.28 -4.75 -8.48
N GLY A 19 -8.06 -4.19 -8.49
CA GLY A 19 -7.21 -4.03 -7.31
C GLY A 19 -7.49 -2.76 -6.51
N HIS A 20 -6.69 -2.51 -5.47
CA HIS A 20 -6.97 -1.46 -4.48
C HIS A 20 -6.93 -0.03 -5.06
N GLY A 21 -6.17 0.18 -6.15
CA GLY A 21 -6.10 1.47 -6.85
C GLY A 21 -7.10 1.60 -8.01
N ASP A 22 -7.92 0.57 -8.25
CA ASP A 22 -8.97 0.58 -9.27
C ASP A 22 -10.27 1.10 -8.64
N MET A 23 -10.64 2.34 -8.98
CA MET A 23 -11.76 3.03 -8.36
C MET A 23 -13.10 2.77 -9.08
N ARG A 24 -13.12 1.90 -10.09
CA ARG A 24 -14.34 1.54 -10.81
C ARG A 24 -15.29 0.74 -9.93
N GLY A 25 -16.58 1.06 -10.02
CA GLY A 25 -17.67 0.27 -9.45
C GLY A 25 -17.95 -1.01 -10.24
N ALA A 26 -18.75 -1.91 -9.66
CA ALA A 26 -19.19 -3.13 -10.35
C ALA A 26 -20.00 -2.76 -11.61
N GLY A 27 -19.53 -3.21 -12.78
CA GLY A 27 -20.14 -2.93 -14.08
C GLY A 27 -19.63 -1.65 -14.77
N GLU A 28 -18.78 -0.86 -14.14
CA GLU A 28 -18.12 0.27 -14.78
C GLU A 28 -16.94 -0.20 -15.63
N ILE A 29 -16.89 0.25 -16.89
CA ILE A 29 -15.87 -0.15 -17.86
C ILE A 29 -14.78 0.92 -17.94
N GLU A 30 -15.19 2.19 -18.00
CA GLU A 30 -14.28 3.32 -18.19
C GLU A 30 -13.60 3.74 -16.89
N PHE A 31 -12.30 3.94 -16.97
CA PHE A 31 -11.49 4.56 -15.93
C PHE A 31 -10.71 5.69 -16.60
N ASP A 32 -10.86 6.92 -16.11
CA ASP A 32 -10.07 8.02 -16.64
C ASP A 32 -8.60 7.85 -16.22
N SER A 33 -7.83 7.30 -17.15
CA SER A 33 -6.42 6.97 -16.96
C SER A 33 -5.49 8.17 -17.15
N HIS A 34 -6.02 9.36 -17.46
CA HIS A 34 -5.18 10.54 -17.62
C HIS A 34 -4.42 10.86 -16.32
N TYR A 35 -3.15 11.22 -16.48
CA TYR A 35 -2.28 11.43 -15.33
C TYR A 35 -2.71 12.63 -14.46
N TYR A 36 -3.35 13.64 -15.05
CA TYR A 36 -3.83 14.83 -14.32
C TYR A 36 -5.03 14.55 -13.42
N VAL A 37 -5.71 13.42 -13.61
CA VAL A 37 -6.85 13.03 -12.78
C VAL A 37 -6.33 12.68 -11.38
N PRO A 38 -6.89 13.27 -10.30
CA PRO A 38 -6.48 12.97 -8.94
C PRO A 38 -7.01 11.58 -8.52
N SER A 39 -6.32 10.53 -8.96
CA SER A 39 -6.61 9.14 -8.60
C SER A 39 -5.50 8.58 -7.70
N LEU A 40 -5.87 7.64 -6.82
CA LEU A 40 -4.95 6.97 -5.91
C LEU A 40 -3.83 6.20 -6.65
N GLY A 41 -4.18 5.66 -7.81
CA GLY A 41 -3.25 4.92 -8.66
C GLY A 41 -3.66 4.92 -10.12
N ARG A 42 -2.99 4.06 -10.89
CA ARG A 42 -3.35 3.70 -12.26
C ARG A 42 -3.40 2.17 -12.38
N VAL A 43 -4.32 1.73 -13.23
CA VAL A 43 -4.56 0.31 -13.50
C VAL A 43 -3.60 -0.18 -14.58
N VAL A 44 -2.82 -1.21 -14.26
CA VAL A 44 -1.83 -1.83 -15.17
C VAL A 44 -1.78 -3.34 -14.92
N ASP A 45 -1.77 -4.12 -16.00
CA ASP A 45 -1.81 -5.59 -15.93
C ASP A 45 -0.77 -6.21 -16.87
N GLY A 46 -0.08 -7.24 -16.40
CA GLY A 46 0.97 -7.94 -17.11
C GLY A 46 2.36 -7.32 -16.90
N VAL A 47 3.36 -8.19 -16.97
CA VAL A 47 4.79 -7.88 -16.73
C VAL A 47 5.25 -6.67 -17.54
N ASP A 48 4.97 -6.64 -18.84
CA ASP A 48 5.43 -5.56 -19.73
C ASP A 48 4.75 -4.22 -19.42
N ALA A 49 3.47 -4.24 -19.07
CA ALA A 49 2.73 -3.04 -18.70
C ALA A 49 3.23 -2.48 -17.37
N VAL A 50 3.45 -3.34 -16.37
CA VAL A 50 4.03 -2.95 -15.07
C VAL A 50 5.44 -2.39 -15.24
N ARG A 51 6.26 -2.99 -16.10
CA ARG A 51 7.60 -2.50 -16.43
C ARG A 51 7.55 -1.11 -17.05
N LYS A 52 6.74 -0.93 -18.10
CA LYS A 52 6.53 0.36 -18.75
C LYS A 52 6.01 1.40 -17.76
N ALA A 53 5.12 0.98 -16.87
CA ALA A 53 4.56 1.83 -15.84
C ALA A 53 5.65 2.31 -14.86
N ALA A 54 6.41 1.40 -14.23
CA ALA A 54 7.50 1.77 -13.33
C ALA A 54 8.46 2.77 -13.99
N ARG A 55 8.88 2.51 -15.23
CA ARG A 55 9.71 3.44 -16.03
C ARG A 55 9.06 4.81 -16.22
N ASP A 56 7.76 4.87 -16.49
CA ASP A 56 7.06 6.14 -16.67
C ASP A 56 6.95 6.96 -15.38
N GLU A 57 6.72 6.35 -14.21
CA GLU A 57 6.76 7.09 -12.94
C GLU A 57 8.17 7.58 -12.62
N ILE A 58 9.19 6.75 -12.84
CA ILE A 58 10.60 7.13 -12.66
C ILE A 58 10.97 8.30 -13.57
N ARG A 59 10.60 8.25 -14.86
CA ARG A 59 10.80 9.34 -15.83
C ARG A 59 10.13 10.65 -15.38
N ARG A 60 9.02 10.58 -14.64
CA ARG A 60 8.33 11.74 -14.04
C ARG A 60 8.98 12.24 -12.76
N GLY A 61 10.04 11.59 -12.28
CA GLY A 61 10.80 11.97 -11.10
C GLY A 61 10.39 11.26 -9.82
N ALA A 62 9.61 10.17 -9.91
CA ALA A 62 9.25 9.37 -8.75
C ALA A 62 10.51 8.90 -8.01
N HIS A 63 10.46 8.98 -6.68
CA HIS A 63 11.58 8.63 -5.81
C HIS A 63 11.59 7.15 -5.42
N GLN A 64 10.42 6.51 -5.55
CA GLN A 64 10.16 5.10 -5.30
C GLN A 64 8.92 4.68 -6.10
N ILE A 65 8.66 3.39 -6.24
CA ILE A 65 7.44 2.87 -6.87
C ILE A 65 6.49 2.33 -5.80
N LYS A 66 5.20 2.69 -5.87
CA LYS A 66 4.17 2.16 -4.97
C LYS A 66 3.33 1.12 -5.70
N LEU A 67 3.22 -0.07 -5.13
CA LEU A 67 2.33 -1.14 -5.60
C LEU A 67 1.17 -1.38 -4.63
N MET A 68 0.04 -1.81 -5.17
CA MET A 68 -1.06 -2.41 -4.43
C MET A 68 -0.93 -3.94 -4.51
N VAL A 69 -0.41 -4.58 -3.45
CA VAL A 69 -0.08 -6.03 -3.43
C VAL A 69 -1.06 -6.82 -2.56
N GLY A 70 -1.91 -6.13 -1.81
CA GLY A 70 -3.05 -6.70 -1.10
C GLY A 70 -4.31 -5.90 -1.36
N GLY A 71 -5.46 -6.51 -1.09
CA GLY A 71 -6.73 -5.78 -1.02
C GLY A 71 -6.75 -4.79 0.14
N GLY A 72 -7.57 -3.75 0.01
CA GLY A 72 -7.65 -2.69 1.00
C GLY A 72 -8.97 -2.61 1.76
N ILE A 73 -9.09 -1.54 2.55
CA ILE A 73 -10.29 -1.23 3.34
C ILE A 73 -11.17 -0.19 2.62
N ALA A 74 -10.55 0.70 1.84
CA ALA A 74 -11.21 1.83 1.20
C ALA A 74 -11.84 1.53 -0.18
N SER A 75 -11.67 0.30 -0.68
CA SER A 75 -12.08 -0.13 -2.01
C SER A 75 -13.18 -1.19 -1.94
N TYR A 76 -14.01 -1.27 -2.98
CA TYR A 76 -15.26 -2.02 -2.94
C TYR A 76 -15.14 -3.49 -3.33
N THR A 77 -14.13 -3.85 -4.15
CA THR A 77 -14.09 -5.15 -4.87
C THR A 77 -12.98 -6.09 -4.41
N ASP A 78 -12.10 -5.67 -3.53
CA ASP A 78 -10.87 -6.37 -3.14
C ASP A 78 -10.75 -6.54 -1.61
N PRO A 79 -11.33 -7.61 -1.06
CA PRO A 79 -11.14 -7.97 0.34
C PRO A 79 -9.67 -7.96 0.77
N VAL A 80 -9.42 -7.53 2.01
CA VAL A 80 -8.09 -7.40 2.65
C VAL A 80 -7.22 -8.68 2.57
N THR A 81 -7.83 -9.84 2.40
CA THR A 81 -7.16 -11.15 2.28
C THR A 81 -6.66 -11.48 0.88
N PHE A 82 -7.06 -10.72 -0.14
CA PHE A 82 -6.71 -10.97 -1.53
C PHE A 82 -5.29 -10.47 -1.78
N ALA A 83 -4.46 -11.35 -2.34
CA ALA A 83 -3.16 -10.95 -2.88
C ALA A 83 -3.37 -10.38 -4.28
N GLN A 84 -2.68 -9.29 -4.57
CA GLN A 84 -2.72 -8.58 -5.85
C GLN A 84 -1.34 -8.63 -6.51
N PHE A 85 -1.34 -8.57 -7.84
CA PHE A 85 -0.24 -8.86 -8.75
C PHE A 85 0.33 -10.29 -8.63
N SER A 86 0.73 -10.84 -9.77
CA SER A 86 1.60 -12.01 -9.81
C SER A 86 2.98 -11.67 -9.25
N GLY A 87 3.74 -12.71 -8.86
CA GLY A 87 5.13 -12.50 -8.45
C GLY A 87 6.00 -11.96 -9.58
N GLU A 88 5.69 -12.30 -10.84
CA GLU A 88 6.40 -11.80 -12.02
C GLU A 88 6.19 -10.30 -12.23
N GLU A 89 4.96 -9.81 -12.06
CA GLU A 89 4.65 -8.38 -12.12
C GLU A 89 5.34 -7.59 -11.00
N ILE A 90 5.33 -8.10 -9.77
CA ILE A 90 6.03 -7.46 -8.66
C ILE A 90 7.54 -7.38 -8.95
N ARG A 91 8.14 -8.50 -9.38
CA ARG A 91 9.58 -8.53 -9.72
C ARG A 91 9.92 -7.59 -10.86
N ALA A 92 9.04 -7.44 -11.86
CA ALA A 92 9.25 -6.49 -12.95
C ALA A 92 9.30 -5.03 -12.45
N ALA A 93 8.42 -4.65 -11.53
CA ALA A 93 8.47 -3.32 -10.91
C ALA A 93 9.72 -3.14 -10.04
N VAL A 94 10.12 -4.18 -9.29
CA VAL A 94 11.32 -4.16 -8.45
C VAL A 94 12.59 -3.99 -9.30
N GLU A 95 12.73 -4.78 -10.36
CA GLU A 95 13.87 -4.71 -11.28
C GLU A 95 14.01 -3.30 -11.89
N GLU A 96 12.92 -2.69 -12.35
CA GLU A 96 12.96 -1.33 -12.90
C GLU A 96 13.27 -0.25 -11.86
N ALA A 97 12.76 -0.42 -10.63
CA ALA A 97 13.10 0.49 -9.54
C ALA A 97 14.58 0.38 -9.19
N GLU A 98 15.13 -0.83 -9.05
CA GLU A 98 16.53 -1.08 -8.72
C GLU A 98 17.48 -0.58 -9.81
N ASN A 99 17.16 -0.82 -11.09
CA ASN A 99 17.93 -0.29 -12.23
C ASN A 99 18.00 1.25 -12.25
N ALA A 100 17.05 1.91 -11.60
CA ALA A 100 17.01 3.36 -11.42
C ALA A 100 17.51 3.82 -10.03
N GLU A 101 18.17 2.94 -9.27
CA GLU A 101 18.65 3.17 -7.90
C GLU A 101 17.54 3.57 -6.92
N ARG A 102 16.31 3.11 -7.19
CA ARG A 102 15.11 3.30 -6.38
C ARG A 102 14.68 1.98 -5.75
N TYR A 103 13.55 2.00 -5.05
CA TYR A 103 12.96 0.81 -4.44
C TYR A 103 11.44 0.78 -4.62
N VAL A 104 10.85 -0.39 -4.33
CA VAL A 104 9.40 -0.58 -4.31
C VAL A 104 8.88 -0.59 -2.87
N MET A 105 7.77 0.11 -2.67
CA MET A 105 6.92 0.01 -1.48
C MET A 105 5.58 -0.63 -1.85
N ALA A 106 5.00 -1.45 -0.97
CA ALA A 106 3.76 -2.16 -1.23
C ALA A 106 2.72 -1.93 -0.14
N HIS A 107 1.48 -1.68 -0.56
CA HIS A 107 0.31 -1.82 0.30
C HIS A 107 0.01 -3.31 0.52
N ALA A 108 0.09 -3.79 1.77
CA ALA A 108 -0.25 -5.17 2.13
C ALA A 108 -0.64 -5.31 3.60
N TYR A 109 -1.81 -5.89 3.87
CA TYR A 109 -2.31 -6.10 5.23
C TYR A 109 -1.94 -7.45 5.83
N THR A 110 -2.17 -8.54 5.08
CA THR A 110 -2.09 -9.91 5.60
C THR A 110 -0.71 -10.52 5.49
N ALA A 111 -0.33 -11.39 6.43
CA ALA A 111 0.91 -12.16 6.35
C ALA A 111 1.16 -12.79 4.98
N ARG A 112 0.12 -13.33 4.33
CA ARG A 112 0.17 -13.83 2.94
C ARG A 112 0.63 -12.77 1.95
N CYS A 113 0.00 -11.59 1.97
CA CYS A 113 0.34 -10.49 1.05
C CYS A 113 1.71 -9.88 1.34
N ILE A 114 2.06 -9.73 2.62
CA ILE A 114 3.37 -9.25 3.06
C ILE A 114 4.46 -10.22 2.59
N ARG A 115 4.29 -11.52 2.82
CA ARG A 115 5.22 -12.56 2.35
C ARG A 115 5.36 -12.54 0.85
N HIS A 116 4.25 -12.41 0.12
CA HIS A 116 4.25 -12.29 -1.35
C HIS A 116 5.07 -11.08 -1.82
N ALA A 117 4.84 -9.90 -1.24
CA ALA A 117 5.59 -8.68 -1.56
C ALA A 117 7.09 -8.83 -1.29
N VAL A 118 7.45 -9.24 -0.07
CA VAL A 118 8.84 -9.33 0.40
C VAL A 118 9.62 -10.42 -0.33
N THR A 119 8.99 -11.58 -0.61
CA THR A 119 9.62 -12.66 -1.39
C THR A 119 10.00 -12.20 -2.81
N ASN A 120 9.23 -11.26 -3.36
CA ASN A 120 9.44 -10.71 -4.70
C ASN A 120 10.26 -9.39 -4.70
N GLY A 121 10.92 -9.04 -3.60
CA GLY A 121 11.92 -7.97 -3.55
C GLY A 121 11.40 -6.59 -3.12
N VAL A 122 10.17 -6.48 -2.62
CA VAL A 122 9.66 -5.22 -2.07
C VAL A 122 10.44 -4.83 -0.81
N ARG A 123 10.87 -3.56 -0.72
CA ARG A 123 11.71 -3.04 0.37
C ARG A 123 10.91 -2.45 1.53
N SER A 124 9.72 -1.90 1.28
CA SER A 124 8.86 -1.31 2.32
C SER A 124 7.44 -1.84 2.22
N VAL A 125 6.88 -2.26 3.35
CA VAL A 125 5.51 -2.75 3.47
C VAL A 125 4.71 -1.76 4.28
N GLU A 126 3.63 -1.26 3.68
CA GLU A 126 2.71 -0.32 4.31
C GLU A 126 1.53 -1.07 4.94
N HIS A 127 1.05 -0.57 6.09
CA HIS A 127 0.00 -1.13 6.94
C HIS A 127 0.46 -2.38 7.73
N GLY A 128 0.51 -3.55 7.09
CA GLY A 128 0.96 -4.79 7.72
C GLY A 128 0.21 -5.19 9.00
N ASN A 129 -1.08 -4.88 9.10
CA ASN A 129 -1.85 -5.07 10.34
C ASN A 129 -1.93 -6.52 10.82
N PHE A 130 -1.77 -7.52 9.94
CA PHE A 130 -1.82 -8.93 10.32
C PHE A 130 -0.46 -9.62 10.13
N LEU A 131 0.62 -8.94 10.51
CA LEU A 131 1.97 -9.52 10.50
C LEU A 131 2.07 -10.64 11.54
N ASP A 132 2.50 -11.82 11.10
CA ASP A 132 2.83 -12.95 11.97
C ASP A 132 4.35 -13.10 12.17
N ASP A 133 4.74 -13.96 13.11
CA ASP A 133 6.14 -14.18 13.47
C ASP A 133 7.00 -14.68 12.31
N ASP A 134 6.50 -15.62 11.52
CA ASP A 134 7.26 -16.22 10.41
C ASP A 134 7.46 -15.22 9.27
N THR A 135 6.50 -14.33 9.05
CA THR A 135 6.58 -13.29 8.04
C THR A 135 7.48 -12.16 8.53
N ALA A 136 7.44 -11.83 9.82
CA ALA A 136 8.37 -10.88 10.42
C ALA A 136 9.83 -11.36 10.31
N ARG A 137 10.09 -12.65 10.53
CA ARG A 137 11.42 -13.24 10.30
C ARG A 137 11.87 -13.09 8.86
N LEU A 138 10.99 -13.35 7.89
CA LEU A 138 11.29 -13.14 6.48
C LEU A 138 11.60 -11.67 6.17
N MET A 139 10.85 -10.72 6.76
CA MET A 139 11.13 -9.30 6.59
C MET A 139 12.54 -8.93 7.08
N VAL A 140 12.96 -9.48 8.23
CA VAL A 140 14.33 -9.29 8.75
C VAL A 140 15.37 -9.89 7.81
N GLU A 141 15.17 -11.14 7.38
CA GLU A 141 16.08 -11.83 6.45
C GLU A 141 16.28 -11.03 5.15
N ARG A 142 15.20 -10.44 4.63
CA ARG A 142 15.21 -9.66 3.38
C ARG A 142 15.49 -8.18 3.57
N GLY A 143 15.71 -7.72 4.81
CA GLY A 143 15.96 -6.31 5.12
C GLY A 143 14.80 -5.38 4.78
N ALA A 144 13.56 -5.90 4.75
CA ALA A 144 12.35 -5.15 4.46
C ALA A 144 11.88 -4.32 5.68
N TYR A 145 11.26 -3.19 5.40
CA TYR A 145 10.73 -2.27 6.39
C TYR A 145 9.21 -2.45 6.55
N LEU A 146 8.72 -2.12 7.75
CA LEU A 146 7.30 -1.98 8.04
C LEU A 146 6.94 -0.52 8.31
N VAL A 147 5.87 -0.02 7.68
CA VAL A 147 5.26 1.29 7.92
C VAL A 147 3.80 1.08 8.36
N PRO A 148 3.51 1.03 9.68
CA PRO A 148 2.23 0.52 10.19
C PRO A 148 0.99 1.40 9.95
N THR A 149 1.14 2.71 9.79
CA THR A 149 0.03 3.66 9.54
C THR A 149 -1.11 3.66 10.56
N LEU A 150 -0.85 3.26 11.81
CA LEU A 150 -1.93 3.08 12.80
C LEU A 150 -2.72 4.35 13.12
N SER A 151 -2.13 5.54 12.93
CA SER A 151 -2.84 6.80 13.15
C SER A 151 -4.08 6.95 12.25
N ALA A 152 -4.07 6.39 11.03
CA ALA A 152 -5.25 6.40 10.18
C ALA A 152 -6.41 5.66 10.85
N TYR A 153 -6.18 4.46 11.37
CA TYR A 153 -7.23 3.66 12.02
C TYR A 153 -7.68 4.26 13.36
N ILE A 154 -6.75 4.86 14.13
CA ILE A 154 -7.09 5.58 15.37
C ILE A 154 -8.05 6.72 15.05
N THR A 155 -7.70 7.56 14.07
CA THR A 155 -8.51 8.72 13.73
C THR A 155 -9.84 8.31 13.10
N MET A 156 -9.87 7.27 12.26
CA MET A 156 -11.12 6.70 11.73
C MET A 156 -12.00 6.11 12.84
N TRP A 157 -11.42 5.52 13.87
CA TRP A 157 -12.16 5.00 15.03
C TRP A 157 -12.74 6.12 15.90
N GLU A 158 -11.95 7.16 16.17
CA GLU A 158 -12.36 8.27 17.04
C GLU A 158 -13.35 9.21 16.36
N GLU A 159 -13.13 9.53 15.08
CA GLU A 159 -13.86 10.60 14.38
C GLU A 159 -14.75 10.10 13.23
N GLY A 160 -14.57 8.86 12.76
CA GLY A 160 -15.20 8.36 11.53
C GLY A 160 -16.71 8.55 11.47
N LEU A 161 -17.44 8.22 12.55
CA LEU A 161 -18.90 8.41 12.60
C LEU A 161 -19.30 9.88 12.48
N SER A 162 -18.52 10.79 13.07
CA SER A 162 -18.81 12.24 13.04
C SER A 162 -18.62 12.86 11.66
N ILE A 163 -17.82 12.23 10.80
CA ILE A 163 -17.54 12.67 9.43
C ILE A 163 -18.30 11.85 8.37
N GLY A 164 -19.30 11.07 8.78
CA GLY A 164 -20.20 10.36 7.87
C GLY A 164 -19.71 8.98 7.41
N MET A 165 -18.74 8.37 8.09
CA MET A 165 -18.37 6.97 7.84
C MET A 165 -19.56 6.06 8.20
N PRO A 166 -19.93 5.09 7.33
CA PRO A 166 -20.95 4.09 7.65
C PRO A 166 -20.59 3.28 8.90
N ALA A 167 -21.57 2.98 9.75
CA ALA A 167 -21.36 2.29 11.02
C ALA A 167 -20.76 0.88 10.83
N GLU A 168 -21.13 0.20 9.75
CA GLU A 168 -20.60 -1.11 9.38
C GLU A 168 -19.11 -1.07 9.04
N LEU A 169 -18.66 0.03 8.41
CA LEU A 169 -17.25 0.26 8.13
C LEU A 169 -16.51 0.63 9.41
N HIS A 170 -17.08 1.53 10.22
CA HIS A 170 -16.51 1.95 11.50
C HIS A 170 -16.26 0.77 12.46
N ALA A 171 -17.20 -0.17 12.55
CA ALA A 171 -17.03 -1.38 13.35
C ALA A 171 -15.84 -2.25 12.91
N LYS A 172 -15.55 -2.30 11.60
CA LYS A 172 -14.37 -3.02 11.08
C LYS A 172 -13.06 -2.33 11.43
N ILE A 173 -13.04 -1.01 11.54
CA ILE A 173 -11.84 -0.24 11.92
C ILE A 173 -11.32 -0.67 13.28
N LYS A 174 -12.20 -0.89 14.27
CA LYS A 174 -11.79 -1.33 15.60
C LYS A 174 -10.99 -2.64 15.57
N TYR A 175 -11.48 -3.62 14.82
CA TYR A 175 -10.80 -4.90 14.66
C TYR A 175 -9.43 -4.74 13.99
N VAL A 176 -9.35 -3.93 12.92
CA VAL A 176 -8.09 -3.66 12.20
C VAL A 176 -7.07 -2.93 13.08
N LEU A 177 -7.54 -2.02 13.94
CA LEU A 177 -6.69 -1.30 14.90
C LEU A 177 -6.13 -2.23 15.99
N ASP A 178 -6.97 -3.11 16.54
CA ASP A 178 -6.53 -4.06 17.58
C ASP A 178 -5.48 -5.04 17.04
N VAL A 179 -5.75 -5.62 15.86
CA VAL A 179 -4.82 -6.54 15.22
C VAL A 179 -3.54 -5.82 14.77
N GLY A 180 -3.66 -4.60 14.25
CA GLY A 180 -2.50 -3.76 13.90
C GLY A 180 -1.63 -3.37 15.11
N SER A 181 -2.23 -3.21 16.29
CA SER A 181 -1.47 -2.96 17.53
C SER A 181 -0.65 -4.19 17.94
N ALA A 182 -1.23 -5.39 17.81
CA ALA A 182 -0.51 -6.65 18.05
C ALA A 182 0.63 -6.88 17.04
N SER A 183 0.45 -6.45 15.78
CA SER A 183 1.47 -6.60 14.74
C SER A 183 2.73 -5.76 15.01
N LEU A 184 2.59 -4.61 15.69
CA LEU A 184 3.74 -3.83 16.17
C LEU A 184 4.58 -4.60 17.18
N GLU A 185 3.95 -5.31 18.10
CA GLU A 185 4.68 -6.11 19.11
C GLU A 185 5.46 -7.24 18.44
N VAL A 186 4.85 -7.91 17.45
CA VAL A 186 5.53 -8.92 16.62
C VAL A 186 6.73 -8.32 15.90
N ALA A 187 6.53 -7.20 15.21
CA ALA A 187 7.59 -6.50 14.47
C ALA A 187 8.76 -6.10 15.38
N TYR A 188 8.44 -5.48 16.52
CA TYR A 188 9.43 -5.06 17.53
C TYR A 188 10.22 -6.26 18.07
N ARG A 189 9.52 -7.29 18.56
CA ARG A 189 10.15 -8.48 19.16
C ARG A 189 11.06 -9.22 18.18
N ARG A 190 10.70 -9.25 16.89
CA ARG A 190 11.50 -9.91 15.85
C ARG A 190 12.60 -9.03 15.27
N GLY A 191 12.61 -7.74 15.57
CA GLY A 191 13.62 -6.80 15.07
C GLY A 191 13.37 -6.31 13.65
N VAL A 192 12.12 -6.29 13.18
CA VAL A 192 11.75 -5.68 11.90
C VAL A 192 12.01 -4.17 11.99
N LYS A 193 12.67 -3.60 10.98
CA LYS A 193 12.88 -2.16 10.91
C LYS A 193 11.54 -1.47 10.65
N MET A 194 11.16 -0.55 11.54
CA MET A 194 9.92 0.20 11.43
C MET A 194 10.20 1.67 11.10
N ALA A 195 9.35 2.27 10.28
CA ALA A 195 9.31 3.70 10.05
C ALA A 195 7.91 4.26 10.33
N TYR A 196 7.85 5.56 10.62
CA TYR A 196 6.59 6.25 10.89
C TYR A 196 5.88 6.60 9.57
N GLY A 197 4.56 6.37 9.53
CA GLY A 197 3.69 6.80 8.44
C GLY A 197 2.29 7.01 8.99
N THR A 198 1.54 7.96 8.42
CA THR A 198 0.21 8.33 8.94
C THR A 198 -0.94 7.72 8.16
N ASP A 199 -0.90 7.86 6.84
CA ASP A 199 -1.97 7.51 5.88
C ASP A 199 -3.33 8.16 6.19
N LEU A 200 -3.32 9.35 6.79
CA LEU A 200 -4.54 10.12 7.01
C LEU A 200 -5.10 10.62 5.67
N ILE A 201 -6.42 10.63 5.54
CA ILE A 201 -7.14 11.08 4.35
C ILE A 201 -8.16 12.18 4.68
N GLY A 202 -8.25 13.20 3.83
CA GLY A 202 -9.28 14.24 3.90
C GLY A 202 -9.33 15.01 5.23
N PRO A 203 -10.51 15.24 5.83
CA PRO A 203 -10.68 16.06 7.03
C PRO A 203 -10.03 15.47 8.29
N LEU A 204 -9.47 14.26 8.21
CA LEU A 204 -8.74 13.58 9.28
C LEU A 204 -7.28 14.08 9.42
N HIS A 205 -6.82 15.00 8.56
CA HIS A 205 -5.57 15.73 8.77
C HIS A 205 -5.78 16.83 9.83
N ARG A 206 -5.44 16.57 11.08
CA ARG A 206 -5.39 17.56 12.15
C ARG A 206 -4.08 17.48 12.93
#